data_AF-A0A2W7BTP6-F1
#
_entry.id   AF-A0A2W7BTP6-F1
#
_cell.length_a   1.000
_cell.length_b   1.000
_cell.length_c   1.000
_cell.angle_alpha   90.00
_cell.angle_beta   90.00
_cell.angle_gamma   90.00
#
_symmetry.space_group_name_H-M   'P 1'
#
loop_
_entity.id
_entity.type
_entity.pdbx_description
1 polymer ?
#
loop_
_entity_poly.entity_id
_entity_poly.type
_entity_poly.pdbx_seq_one_letter_code
_entity_poly.pdbx_strand_id
1 'polypeptide(L)' 'MLRIPQSQFLSPEDLATCQRVFDRICADARLDRKSVDGELLASTVLAIFQSGTAIDDAELLAAVRARRKDFTKLLG' A
#
# COMPACT_ATOMS: atom_id res chain seq x y z
N MET A 1 -20.01 7.14 8.29
CA MET A 1 -19.44 7.95 7.20
C MET A 1 -19.42 7.08 5.96
N LEU A 2 -20.17 7.44 4.91
CA LEU A 2 -20.26 6.63 3.69
C LEU A 2 -18.98 6.81 2.88
N ARG A 3 -18.16 5.76 2.77
CA ARG A 3 -17.04 5.73 1.83
C ARG A 3 -17.64 5.63 0.43
N ILE A 4 -17.66 6.76 -0.29
CA ILE A 4 -18.10 6.83 -1.69
C ILE A 4 -17.31 5.78 -2.48
N PRO A 5 -17.94 5.02 -3.40
CA PRO A 5 -17.21 4.08 -4.25
C PRO A 5 -16.06 4.82 -4.92
N GLN A 6 -14.84 4.43 -4.57
CA GLN A 6 -13.60 5.18 -4.78
C GLN A 6 -13.36 5.36 -6.28
N SER A 7 -13.88 6.45 -6.80
CA SER A 7 -13.83 6.83 -8.21
C SER A 7 -12.44 7.36 -8.51
N GLN A 8 -11.56 6.51 -9.06
CA GLN A 8 -10.43 6.82 -9.96
C GLN A 8 -9.39 7.88 -9.55
N PHE A 9 -9.60 8.62 -8.46
CA PHE A 9 -8.84 9.77 -8.02
C PHE A 9 -8.70 9.69 -6.50
N LEU A 10 -7.45 9.59 -6.04
CA LEU A 10 -7.12 9.74 -4.63
C LEU A 10 -7.13 11.23 -4.29
N SER A 11 -7.78 11.59 -3.20
CA SER A 11 -7.60 12.92 -2.63
C SER A 11 -6.12 13.10 -2.22
N PRO A 12 -5.59 14.33 -2.17
CA PRO A 12 -4.21 14.58 -1.75
C PRO A 12 -3.88 13.98 -0.37
N GLU A 13 -4.87 13.96 0.52
CA GLU A 13 -4.80 13.32 1.83
C GLU A 13 -4.65 11.79 1.75
N ASP A 14 -5.45 11.14 0.91
CA ASP A 14 -5.40 9.69 0.67
C ASP A 14 -4.07 9.28 0.02
N LEU A 15 -3.60 10.09 -0.94
CA LEU A 15 -2.30 9.91 -1.58
C LEU A 15 -1.18 10.01 -0.55
N ALA A 16 -1.21 11.04 0.32
CA ALA A 16 -0.22 11.21 1.38
C ALA A 16 -0.21 10.04 2.36
N THR A 17 -1.37 9.46 2.69
CA THR A 17 -1.47 8.23 3.48
C THR A 17 -0.85 7.03 2.76
N CYS A 18 -1.19 6.79 1.49
CA CYS A 18 -0.60 5.72 0.70
C CYS A 18 0.93 5.85 0.62
N GLN A 19 1.42 7.08 0.42
CA GLN A 19 2.83 7.37 0.25
C GLN A 19 3.61 7.20 1.57
N ARG A 20 3.04 7.61 2.71
CA ARG A 20 3.62 7.33 4.03
C ARG A 20 3.73 5.84 4.32
N VAL A 21 2.70 5.06 4.01
CA VAL A 21 2.70 3.61 4.17
C VAL A 21 3.75 2.97 3.26
N PHE A 22 3.81 3.38 2.00
CA PHE A 22 4.81 2.93 1.04
C PHE A 22 6.25 3.20 1.53
N ASP A 23 6.57 4.46 1.86
CA ASP A 23 7.89 4.86 2.32
C ASP A 23 8.31 4.10 3.59
N ARG A 24 7.38 3.88 4.53
CA ARG A 24 7.63 3.11 5.74
C ARG A 24 8.01 1.67 5.42
N ILE A 25 7.28 1.03 4.51
CA ILE A 25 7.50 -0.37 4.14
C ILE A 25 8.81 -0.52 3.33
N CYS A 26 9.12 0.43 2.46
CA CYS A 26 10.41 0.50 1.77
C CYS A 26 11.58 0.65 2.74
N ALA A 27 11.48 1.58 3.70
CA ALA A 27 12.52 1.78 4.72
C ALA A 27 12.72 0.52 5.59
N ASP A 28 11.62 -0.09 6.06
CA ASP A 28 11.65 -1.29 6.90
C ASP A 28 12.29 -2.50 6.18
N ALA A 29 12.04 -2.65 4.88
CA ALA A 29 12.59 -3.76 4.08
C ALA A 29 13.86 -3.41 3.31
N ARG A 30 14.40 -2.19 3.47
CA ARG A 30 15.50 -1.65 2.64
C ARG A 30 15.27 -1.85 1.14
N LEU A 31 14.02 -1.76 0.70
CA LEU A 31 13.65 -1.85 -0.70
C LEU A 31 13.92 -0.51 -1.38
N ASP A 32 14.51 -0.56 -2.57
CA ASP A 32 14.60 0.62 -3.42
C ASP A 32 13.20 0.97 -3.96
N ARG A 33 12.84 2.25 -3.85
CA ARG A 33 11.52 2.74 -4.28
C ARG A 33 11.36 2.69 -5.80
N LYS A 34 12.48 2.70 -6.53
CA LYS A 34 12.53 2.66 -7.98
C LYS A 34 12.79 1.26 -8.54
N SER A 35 12.91 0.24 -7.69
CA SER A 35 13.02 -1.14 -8.18
C SER A 35 11.65 -1.66 -8.60
N VAL A 36 11.65 -2.77 -9.34
CA VAL A 36 10.44 -3.52 -9.70
C VAL A 36 9.62 -3.88 -8.46
N ASP A 37 10.28 -4.24 -7.35
CA ASP A 37 9.62 -4.52 -6.07
C ASP A 37 8.99 -3.27 -5.45
N GLY A 38 9.63 -2.10 -5.61
CA GLY A 38 9.08 -0.81 -5.20
C GLY A 38 7.82 -0.45 -5.99
N GLU A 39 7.83 -0.60 -7.31
CA GLU A 39 6.65 -0.35 -8.15
C GLU A 39 5.50 -1.32 -7.85
N LEU A 40 5.82 -2.60 -7.63
CA LEU A 40 4.85 -3.63 -7.24
C LEU A 40 4.23 -3.32 -5.87
N LEU A 41 5.05 -2.87 -4.92
CA LEU A 41 4.60 -2.47 -3.60
C LEU A 41 3.67 -1.24 -3.67
N ALA A 42 4.04 -0.21 -4.44
CA ALA A 42 3.20 0.98 -4.64
C ALA A 42 1.84 0.60 -5.24
N SER A 43 1.84 -0.26 -6.26
CA SER A 43 0.63 -0.79 -6.88
C SER A 43 -0.25 -1.57 -5.89
N THR A 44 0.38 -2.35 -5.01
CA THR A 44 -0.32 -3.12 -3.97
C THR A 44 -0.96 -2.20 -2.92
N VAL A 45 -0.25 -1.16 -2.47
CA VAL A 45 -0.78 -0.15 -1.53
C VAL A 45 -2.02 0.52 -2.13
N LEU A 46 -1.94 0.94 -3.39
CA LEU A 46 -3.05 1.56 -4.11
C LEU A 46 -4.24 0.60 -4.25
N ALA A 47 -3.99 -0.64 -4.66
CA ALA A 47 -5.04 -1.63 -4.84
C ALA A 47 -5.79 -1.95 -3.53
N ILE A 48 -5.07 -2.07 -2.41
CA ILE A 48 -5.68 -2.31 -1.09
C ILE A 48 -6.45 -1.07 -0.60
N PHE A 49 -5.92 0.12 -0.88
CA PHE A 49 -6.59 1.36 -0.50
C PHE A 49 -7.89 1.57 -1.29
N GLN A 50 -7.88 1.24 -2.59
CA GLN A 50 -9.01 1.33 -3.52
C GLN A 50 -10.02 0.19 -3.37
N SER A 51 -9.64 -0.94 -2.76
CA SER A 51 -10.59 -2.00 -2.43
C SER A 51 -11.45 -1.67 -1.21
N GLY A 52 -11.28 -0.48 -0.62
CA GLY A 52 -12.00 -0.03 0.57
C GLY A 52 -11.74 -0.88 1.83
N THR A 53 -10.71 -1.75 1.80
CA THR A 53 -10.44 -2.73 2.86
C THR A 53 -9.67 -2.15 4.04
N ALA A 54 -8.98 -1.02 3.84
CA ALA A 54 -8.25 -0.33 4.90
C ALA A 54 -8.89 1.02 5.22
N ILE A 55 -9.33 1.19 6.47
CA ILE A 55 -9.97 2.42 6.95
C ILE A 55 -8.93 3.45 7.40
N ASP A 56 -7.79 2.98 7.94
CA ASP A 56 -6.71 3.82 8.50
C ASP A 56 -5.31 3.42 8.02
N ASP A 57 -4.33 4.32 8.19
CA ASP A 57 -2.89 4.12 7.89
C ASP A 57 -2.34 2.80 8.46
N ALA A 58 -2.75 2.44 9.69
CA ALA A 58 -2.28 1.23 10.38
C ALA A 58 -2.85 -0.06 9.76
N GLU A 59 -4.13 -0.04 9.36
CA GLU A 59 -4.75 -1.18 8.67
C GLU A 59 -4.16 -1.36 7.28
N LEU A 60 -3.92 -0.26 6.56
CA LEU A 60 -3.27 -0.29 5.26
C LEU A 60 -1.87 -0.88 5.36
N LEU A 61 -1.08 -0.45 6.35
CA LEU A 61 0.25 -0.99 6.62
C LEU A 61 0.20 -2.50 6.95
N ALA A 62 -0.75 -2.94 7.77
CA ALA A 62 -0.92 -4.34 8.15
C ALA A 62 -1.31 -5.21 6.94
N ALA A 63 -2.27 -4.75 6.14
CA ALA A 63 -2.75 -5.44 4.95
C ALA A 63 -1.66 -5.57 3.87
N VAL A 64 -0.90 -4.49 3.64
CA VAL A 64 0.21 -4.49 2.68
C VAL A 64 1.33 -5.41 3.18
N ARG A 65 1.66 -5.39 4.48
CA ARG A 65 2.66 -6.31 5.07
C ARG A 65 2.21 -7.77 5.00
N ALA A 66 0.94 -8.07 5.21
CA ALA A 66 0.39 -9.41 5.07
C ALA A 66 0.54 -9.90 3.62
N ARG A 67 0.09 -9.11 2.63
CA ARG A 67 0.28 -9.44 1.20
C ARG A 67 1.74 -9.58 0.80
N ARG A 68 2.62 -8.72 1.33
CA ARG A 68 4.06 -8.80 1.05
C ARG A 68 4.67 -10.10 1.56
N LYS A 69 4.28 -10.59 2.76
CA LYS A 69 4.74 -11.90 3.27
C LYS A 69 4.37 -13.03 2.32
N ASP A 70 3.21 -12.94 1.68
CA ASP A 70 2.77 -13.91 0.67
C ASP A 70 3.63 -13.83 -0.59
N PHE A 71 3.97 -12.61 -1.06
CA PHE A 71 4.93 -12.42 -2.16
C PHE A 71 6.35 -12.90 -1.82
N THR A 72 6.81 -12.69 -0.59
CA THR A 72 8.16 -13.14 -0.17
C THR A 72 8.23 -14.67 -0.06
N LYS A 73 7.11 -15.33 0.24
CA LYS A 73 6.98 -16.79 0.23
C LYS A 73 6.96 -17.39 -1.18
N LEU A 74 6.55 -16.64 -2.21
CA LEU A 74 6.49 -17.10 -3.60
C LEU A 74 7.85 -17.03 -4.33
N LEU A 75 8.83 -16.35 -3.73
CA LEU A 75 10.19 -16.21 -4.26
C LEU A 75 11.23 -17.03 -3.48
N GLY A 76 10.79 -17.91 -2.57
CA GLY A 76 11.62 -18.82 -1.78
C GLY A 76 11.55 -20.26 -2.26
#